data_AF-A0A7Y5W9T6-F1
#
_entry.id   AF-A0A7Y5W9T6-F1
#
_cell.length_a   1.000
_cell.length_b   1.000
_cell.length_c   1.000
_cell.angle_alpha   90.00
_cell.angle_beta   90.00
_cell.angle_gamma   90.00
#
_symmetry.space_group_name_H-M   'P 1'
#
loop_
_entity.id
_entity.type
_entity.pdbx_description
1 polymer ?
#
loop_
_entity_poly.entity_id
_entity_poly.type
_entity_poly.pdbx_seq_one_letter_code
_entity_poly.pdbx_strand_id
1 'polypeptide(L)'
;MPSEMQWLDIACYFVVGYFRGDGVNCDGEVATEVQVANGQVRIRFTTSTFQTASLGPDPDPGVKTRSFGLWVIERHKGPIVFERERMGLKDEAPSWIEVARLSEP
;
A
#
# COMPACT_ATOMS: atom_id res chain seq x y z
N MET A 1 3.21 24.10 24.47
CA MET A 1 2.67 22.99 25.29
C MET A 1 2.87 21.72 24.49
N PRO A 2 3.51 20.66 25.02
CA PRO A 2 3.49 19.38 24.33
C PRO A 2 2.06 18.86 24.40
N SER A 3 1.46 18.55 23.25
CA SER A 3 0.17 17.86 23.18
C SER A 3 0.26 16.59 24.02
N GLU A 4 -0.74 16.31 24.84
CA GLU A 4 -0.87 15.03 25.54
C GLU A 4 -0.58 13.89 24.56
N MET A 5 0.35 13.03 24.94
CA MET A 5 0.66 11.84 24.17
C MET A 5 -0.58 10.94 24.23
N GLN A 6 -1.40 10.99 23.17
CA GLN A 6 -2.56 10.12 23.05
C GLN A 6 -2.07 8.69 22.95
N TRP A 7 -2.49 7.87 23.92
CA TRP A 7 -2.29 6.43 23.86
C TRP A 7 -3.08 5.88 22.68
N LEU A 8 -2.40 5.15 21.79
CA LEU A 8 -3.03 4.43 20.70
C LEU A 8 -3.79 3.23 21.27
N ASP A 9 -5.11 3.21 21.15
CA ASP A 9 -5.89 2.00 21.40
C ASP A 9 -5.72 1.05 20.22
N ILE A 10 -4.75 0.14 20.32
CA ILE A 10 -4.40 -0.84 19.28
C ILE A 10 -5.59 -1.74 18.94
N ALA A 11 -6.57 -1.93 19.84
CA ALA A 11 -7.76 -2.73 19.57
C ALA A 11 -8.62 -2.15 18.43
N CYS A 12 -8.52 -0.84 18.18
CA CYS A 12 -9.23 -0.14 17.12
C CYS A 12 -8.52 -0.17 15.77
N TYR A 13 -7.39 -0.88 15.63
CA TYR A 13 -6.63 -0.97 14.38
C TYR A 13 -6.33 -2.40 13.91
N PHE A 14 -6.01 -2.53 12.63
CA PHE A 14 -5.48 -3.71 11.97
C PHE A 14 -4.18 -3.38 11.24
N VAL A 15 -3.31 -4.40 11.08
CA VAL A 15 -2.19 -4.34 10.16
C VAL A 15 -2.57 -5.04 8.87
N VAL A 16 -2.49 -4.34 7.74
CA VAL A 16 -2.69 -4.90 6.41
C VAL A 16 -1.33 -5.11 5.76
N GLY A 17 -1.05 -6.37 5.41
CA GLY A 17 0.14 -6.75 4.63
C GLY A 17 -0.22 -7.01 3.18
N TYR A 18 0.47 -6.33 2.28
CA TYR A 18 0.42 -6.60 0.84
C TYR A 18 1.79 -7.08 0.37
N PHE A 19 1.84 -8.26 -0.24
CA PHE A 19 3.07 -8.88 -0.74
C PHE A 19 2.96 -8.99 -2.26
N ARG A 20 3.66 -8.12 -2.99
CA ARG A 20 3.54 -8.02 -4.45
C ARG A 20 4.15 -9.22 -5.18
N GLY A 21 5.18 -9.82 -4.59
CA GLY A 21 5.96 -10.90 -5.19
C GLY A 21 7.31 -10.42 -5.72
N ASP A 22 7.88 -11.15 -6.67
CA ASP A 22 9.22 -10.86 -7.21
C ASP A 22 9.21 -9.58 -8.08
N GLY A 23 10.25 -8.77 -7.93
CA GLY A 23 10.47 -7.53 -8.67
C GLY A 23 11.96 -7.19 -8.80
N VAL A 24 12.26 -5.99 -9.30
CA VAL A 24 13.63 -5.49 -9.44
C VAL A 24 13.68 -4.05 -8.95
N ASN A 25 14.68 -3.72 -8.14
CA ASN A 25 14.95 -2.34 -7.67
C ASN A 25 13.76 -1.68 -6.95
N CYS A 26 12.95 -2.47 -6.23
CA CYS A 26 11.83 -1.98 -5.43
C CYS A 26 12.14 -2.07 -3.93
N ASP A 27 11.93 -0.97 -3.19
CA ASP A 27 12.07 -0.91 -1.72
C ASP A 27 10.80 -1.36 -0.99
N GLY A 28 9.63 -1.24 -1.62
CA GLY A 28 8.36 -1.56 -0.96
C GLY A 28 7.16 -0.86 -1.57
N GLU A 29 5.99 -1.08 -0.96
CA GLU A 29 4.73 -0.47 -1.37
C GLU A 29 4.31 0.55 -0.29
N VAL A 30 4.24 1.82 -0.68
CA VAL A 30 4.00 2.94 0.23
C VAL A 30 2.57 3.43 0.05
N ALA A 31 1.76 3.37 1.11
CA ALA A 31 0.42 3.92 1.08
C ALA A 31 0.49 5.45 0.90
N THR A 32 -0.22 5.95 -0.09
CA THR A 32 -0.36 7.38 -0.37
C THR A 32 -1.68 7.92 0.19
N GLU A 33 -2.69 7.05 0.35
CA GLU A 33 -3.99 7.40 0.91
C GLU A 33 -4.64 6.18 1.55
N VAL A 34 -5.21 6.36 2.74
CA VAL A 34 -6.09 5.40 3.40
C VAL A 34 -7.36 6.15 3.80
N GLN A 35 -8.51 5.72 3.31
CA GLN A 35 -9.79 6.37 3.62
C GLN A 35 -10.91 5.34 3.80
N VAL A 36 -11.85 5.63 4.70
CA VAL A 36 -13.11 4.91 4.79
C VAL A 36 -14.15 5.67 3.97
N ALA A 37 -14.65 5.07 2.90
CA ALA A 37 -15.66 5.68 2.04
C ALA A 37 -16.60 4.63 1.47
N ASN A 38 -17.89 4.97 1.38
CA ASN A 38 -18.95 4.11 0.84
C ASN A 38 -18.96 2.71 1.49
N GLY A 39 -18.68 2.63 2.80
CA GLY A 39 -18.63 1.37 3.53
C GLY A 39 -17.44 0.47 3.19
N GLN A 40 -16.37 1.01 2.60
CA GLN A 40 -15.15 0.27 2.26
C GLN A 40 -13.92 0.98 2.84
N VAL A 41 -12.88 0.22 3.18
CA VAL A 41 -11.55 0.79 3.44
C VAL A 41 -10.78 0.81 2.12
N ARG A 42 -10.51 2.00 1.62
CA ARG A 42 -9.82 2.23 0.35
C ARG A 42 -8.36 2.57 0.63
N ILE A 43 -7.47 1.79 0.04
CA ILE A 43 -6.02 2.02 0.13
C ILE A 43 -5.49 2.33 -1.27
N ARG A 44 -4.79 3.46 -1.39
CA ARG A 44 -3.94 3.79 -2.53
C ARG A 44 -2.50 3.68 -2.10
N PHE A 45 -1.67 3.14 -2.98
CA PHE A 45 -0.24 3.01 -2.73
C PHE A 45 0.54 3.22 -4.01
N THR A 46 1.82 3.49 -3.85
CA THR A 46 2.79 3.56 -4.93
C THR A 46 3.98 2.67 -4.60
N THR A 47 4.60 2.10 -5.62
CA THR A 47 5.82 1.32 -5.46
C THR A 47 6.99 2.28 -5.27
N SER A 48 7.66 2.18 -4.12
CA SER A 48 8.94 2.85 -3.90
C SER A 48 10.04 2.08 -4.63
N THR A 49 10.80 2.79 -5.46
CA THR A 49 11.90 2.22 -6.24
C THR A 49 13.20 2.96 -5.97
N PHE A 50 14.31 2.26 -6.17
CA PHE A 50 15.64 2.83 -6.11
C PHE A 50 16.34 2.63 -7.45
N GLN A 51 17.42 3.38 -7.68
CA GLN A 51 18.25 3.22 -8.86
C GLN A 51 19.63 2.72 -8.45
N THR A 52 20.08 1.65 -9.07
CA THR A 52 21.47 1.21 -9.03
C THR A 52 22.25 1.98 -10.10
N ALA A 53 23.39 2.57 -9.71
CA ALA A 53 24.26 3.24 -10.66
C ALA A 53 25.19 2.21 -11.31
N SER A 54 25.12 2.10 -12.63
CA SER A 54 26.11 1.36 -13.41
C SER A 54 27.27 2.29 -13.77
N LEU A 55 28.39 2.14 -13.07
CA LEU A 55 29.65 2.82 -13.39
C LEU A 55 30.57 1.96 -14.27
N GLY A 56 30.06 0.87 -14.87
CA GLY A 56 30.82 -0.11 -15.65
C GLY A 56 30.27 -0.38 -17.05
N PRO A 57 31.01 -1.12 -17.90
CA PRO A 57 30.61 -1.47 -19.26
C PRO A 57 29.54 -2.56 -19.34
N ASP A 58 29.25 -3.24 -18.23
CA ASP A 58 28.27 -4.33 -18.17
C ASP A 58 26.84 -3.79 -18.00
N PRO A 59 25.82 -4.47 -18.56
CA PRO A 59 24.43 -4.11 -18.35
C PRO A 59 24.05 -4.29 -16.87
N ASP A 60 23.41 -3.28 -16.26
CA ASP A 60 22.86 -3.37 -14.90
C ASP A 60 21.76 -4.44 -14.88
N PRO A 61 21.94 -5.59 -14.21
CA PRO A 61 20.87 -6.56 -14.10
C PRO A 61 19.78 -6.10 -13.11
N GLY A 62 20.01 -5.02 -12.36
CA GLY A 62 19.21 -4.63 -11.22
C GLY A 62 19.27 -5.65 -10.08
N VAL A 63 18.79 -5.26 -8.91
CA VAL A 63 18.70 -6.11 -7.72
C VAL A 63 17.33 -6.75 -7.69
N LYS A 64 17.28 -8.09 -7.66
CA LYS A 64 16.01 -8.82 -7.43
C LYS A 64 15.50 -8.51 -6.03
N THR A 65 14.27 -8.06 -5.93
CA THR A 65 13.62 -7.76 -4.65
C THR A 65 12.26 -8.46 -4.54
N ARG A 66 11.73 -8.53 -3.32
CA ARG A 66 10.34 -8.91 -3.05
C ARG A 66 9.69 -7.76 -2.28
N SER A 67 8.98 -6.89 -2.98
CA SER A 67 8.37 -5.72 -2.35
C SER A 67 7.13 -6.10 -1.55
N PHE A 68 6.95 -5.41 -0.44
CA PHE A 68 5.75 -5.50 0.39
C PHE A 68 5.37 -4.13 0.94
N GLY A 69 4.10 -3.99 1.34
CA GLY A 69 3.57 -2.86 2.09
C GLY A 69 2.97 -3.34 3.40
N LEU A 70 3.20 -2.59 4.48
CA LEU A 70 2.58 -2.81 5.79
C LEU A 70 1.94 -1.50 6.24
N TRP A 71 0.63 -1.54 6.46
CA TRP A 71 -0.13 -0.34 6.84
C TRP A 71 -1.01 -0.61 8.05
N VAL A 72 -1.02 0.34 8.99
CA VAL A 72 -1.95 0.33 10.12
C VAL A 72 -3.20 1.09 9.69
N ILE A 73 -4.35 0.41 9.73
CA ILE A 73 -5.65 0.99 9.35
C ILE A 73 -6.65 0.84 10.49
N GLU A 74 -7.62 1.75 10.55
CA GLU A 74 -8.72 1.63 11.50
C GLU A 74 -9.54 0.36 11.21
N ARG A 75 -10.01 -0.30 12.26
CA ARG A 75 -10.90 -1.45 12.12
C ARG A 75 -12.21 -1.00 11.47
N HIS A 76 -12.57 -1.68 10.40
CA HIS A 76 -13.81 -1.43 9.70
C HIS A 76 -14.40 -2.76 9.21
N LYS A 77 -15.73 -2.89 9.28
CA LYS A 77 -16.44 -4.13 8.89
C LYS A 77 -16.51 -4.33 7.36
N GLY A 78 -16.38 -3.24 6.62
CA GLY A 78 -16.38 -3.24 5.17
C GLY A 78 -15.13 -3.88 4.56
N PRO A 79 -15.19 -4.22 3.27
CA PRO A 79 -14.03 -4.80 2.57
C PRO A 79 -12.88 -3.80 2.50
N ILE A 80 -11.67 -4.33 2.47
CA ILE A 80 -10.45 -3.60 2.13
C ILE A 80 -10.29 -3.70 0.61
N VAL A 81 -10.16 -2.56 -0.03
CA VAL A 81 -10.05 -2.44 -1.48
C VAL A 81 -8.82 -1.64 -1.87
N PHE A 82 -8.17 -2.04 -2.96
CA PHE A 82 -7.07 -1.30 -3.58
C PHE A 82 -7.55 -0.56 -4.82
N GLU A 83 -7.01 0.63 -5.08
CA GLU A 83 -7.22 1.27 -6.38
C GLU A 83 -6.52 0.44 -7.47
N ARG A 84 -7.24 0.13 -8.54
CA ARG A 84 -6.66 -0.53 -9.71
C ARG A 84 -5.78 0.48 -10.46
N GLU A 85 -4.59 0.06 -10.87
CA GLU A 85 -3.74 0.85 -11.77
C GLU A 85 -4.55 1.33 -12.98
N ARG A 86 -4.56 2.66 -13.20
CA ARG A 86 -5.25 3.29 -14.33
C ARG A 86 -4.38 3.16 -15.57
N MET A 87 -4.86 2.45 -16.59
CA MET A 87 -4.28 2.47 -17.94
C MET A 87 -5.04 3.40 -18.91
N GLY A 88 -5.90 4.29 -18.40
CA GLY A 88 -6.83 5.12 -19.17
C GLY A 88 -6.70 6.63 -18.98
N LEU A 89 -7.44 7.40 -19.79
CA LEU A 89 -7.50 8.87 -19.83
C LEU A 89 -7.86 9.48 -18.46
N LYS A 90 -7.38 10.72 -18.24
CA LYS A 90 -7.40 11.48 -16.97
C LYS A 90 -8.77 11.59 -16.26
N ASP A 91 -9.88 11.38 -16.98
CA ASP A 91 -11.25 11.65 -16.51
C ASP A 91 -12.05 10.41 -16.09
N GLU A 92 -11.49 9.20 -16.16
CA GLU A 92 -12.18 8.00 -15.65
C GLU A 92 -12.17 7.93 -14.12
N ALA A 93 -13.32 7.57 -13.54
CA ALA A 93 -13.45 7.38 -12.11
C ALA A 93 -12.56 6.21 -11.64
N PRO A 94 -11.91 6.33 -10.45
CA PRO A 94 -11.12 5.25 -9.88
C PRO A 94 -11.93 3.97 -9.72
N SER A 95 -11.38 2.85 -10.17
CA SER A 95 -11.93 1.52 -9.92
C SER A 95 -11.22 0.85 -8.73
N TRP A 96 -11.97 0.05 -7.98
CA TRP A 96 -11.53 -0.52 -6.71
C TRP A 96 -11.69 -2.04 -6.76
N ILE A 97 -10.68 -2.76 -6.30
CA ILE A 97 -10.67 -4.23 -6.25
C ILE A 97 -10.64 -4.65 -4.79
N GLU A 98 -11.60 -5.49 -4.38
CA GLU A 98 -11.59 -6.12 -3.05
C GLU A 98 -10.43 -7.11 -2.96
N VAL A 99 -9.58 -6.92 -1.95
CA VAL A 99 -8.40 -7.74 -1.69
C VAL A 99 -8.49 -8.53 -0.40
N ALA A 100 -9.31 -8.05 0.54
CA ALA A 100 -9.58 -8.74 1.78
C ALA A 100 -10.91 -8.28 2.36
N ARG A 101 -11.51 -9.15 3.16
CA ARG A 101 -12.61 -8.82 4.06
C ARG A 101 -12.30 -9.43 5.41
N LEU A 102 -12.32 -8.59 6.43
CA LEU A 102 -12.09 -9.05 7.79
C LEU A 102 -13.43 -9.57 8.31
N SER A 103 -13.53 -10.88 8.54
CA SER A 103 -14.63 -11.46 9.30
C SER A 103 -14.51 -11.01 10.76
N GLU A 104 -15.65 -10.93 11.47
CA GLU A 104 -15.60 -10.78 12.92
C GLU A 104 -14.81 -11.96 13.54
N PRO A 105 -14.05 -11.72 14.63
CA PRO A 105 -13.26 -12.75 15.29
C PRO A 105 -14.12 -13.90 15.85
#